data_AF-A0A954HP18-F1
#
_entry.id   AF-A0A954HP18-F1
#
_cell.length_a   1.000
_cell.length_b   1.000
_cell.length_c   1.000
_cell.angle_alpha   90.00
_cell.angle_beta   90.00
_cell.angle_gamma   90.00
#
_symmetry.space_group_name_H-M   'P 1'
#
loop_
_entity.id
_entity.type
_entity.pdbx_description
1 polymer ?
#
loop_
_entity_poly.entity_id
_entity_poly.type
_entity_poly.pdbx_seq_one_letter_code
_entity_poly.pdbx_strand_id
1 'polypeptide(L)'
;MIQHGYLGVQLFFVISGYCITAALYGAVRKPKALSYFMLRRLRRIFPPYWASIVLVIALGMLTILVLKTPQAVVFPLTAFDWLCNLFLLQGPLHAKDANLVYWSLSIEVQFYVVMAMALLNSRWTEAWLVFVSGLFLMVDHLTAWPLWGTVIVYWPEFLCGIAAYYRLTGKARWKWSPAVLVGFVLLDIVMQWGQYETLTLANGRFIQPVKLLFCLACMLVMVSLRRSDKVICSRRPIRLLGWFGLISYSLYLTHVPVGTRLFNLTDRVIGLSGLRWLAVLPVAAAVSTVFAWLFFHWFESPWLNASSRKSPEFSMAVPPVHESVAS
;
A
#
# COMPACT_ATOMS: atom_id res chain seq x y z
N MET A 1 -9.01 5.65 -20.06
CA MET A 1 -8.41 5.91 -18.72
C MET A 1 -7.33 4.88 -18.48
N ILE A 2 -6.14 5.26 -18.03
CA ILE A 2 -4.94 4.40 -17.98
C ILE A 2 -5.27 3.08 -17.28
N GLN A 3 -5.54 2.04 -18.07
CA GLN A 3 -5.92 0.70 -17.60
C GLN A 3 -4.78 -0.01 -16.87
N HIS A 4 -3.63 0.64 -16.64
CA HIS A 4 -2.39 0.05 -16.14
C HIS A 4 -1.96 0.59 -14.76
N GLY A 5 -2.74 1.49 -14.15
CA GLY A 5 -2.48 1.96 -12.78
C GLY A 5 -2.72 0.92 -11.68
N TYR A 6 -3.30 -0.24 -12.01
CA TYR A 6 -3.59 -1.30 -11.04
C TYR A 6 -2.31 -1.92 -10.46
N LEU A 7 -1.24 -2.06 -11.25
CA LEU A 7 0.02 -2.70 -10.86
C LEU A 7 0.78 -1.99 -9.72
N GLY A 8 0.51 -0.71 -9.50
CA GLY A 8 1.13 0.06 -8.42
C GLY A 8 0.85 -0.54 -7.04
N VAL A 9 -0.36 -1.07 -6.83
CA VAL A 9 -0.74 -1.69 -5.54
C VAL A 9 -0.04 -3.03 -5.35
N GLN A 10 0.14 -3.82 -6.42
CA GLN A 10 0.90 -5.06 -6.37
C GLN A 10 2.36 -4.82 -5.96
N LEU A 11 3.01 -3.79 -6.54
CA LEU A 11 4.36 -3.40 -6.13
C LEU A 11 4.40 -3.01 -4.64
N PHE A 12 3.38 -2.28 -4.17
CA PHE A 12 3.27 -1.89 -2.76
C PHE A 12 3.16 -3.10 -1.83
N PHE A 13 2.38 -4.14 -2.19
CA PHE A 13 2.28 -5.37 -1.40
C PHE A 13 3.61 -6.15 -1.35
N VAL A 14 4.35 -6.22 -2.45
CA VAL A 14 5.69 -6.85 -2.46
C VAL A 14 6.66 -6.09 -1.54
N ILE A 15 6.72 -4.76 -1.65
CA ILE A 15 7.58 -3.93 -0.79
C ILE A 15 7.16 -4.06 0.68
N SER A 16 5.85 -4.08 0.95
CA SER A 16 5.30 -4.26 2.29
C SER A 16 5.69 -5.62 2.87
N GLY A 17 5.56 -6.70 2.11
CA GLY A 17 6.01 -8.03 2.52
C GLY A 17 7.48 -8.05 2.97
N TYR A 18 8.36 -7.38 2.23
CA TYR A 18 9.77 -7.23 2.60
C TYR A 18 9.96 -6.38 3.87
N CYS A 19 9.42 -5.16 3.89
CA CYS A 19 9.63 -4.18 4.96
C CYS A 19 9.05 -4.63 6.30
N ILE A 20 7.88 -5.29 6.27
CA ILE A 20 7.21 -5.78 7.46
C ILE A 20 7.93 -7.00 8.02
N THR A 21 8.41 -7.91 7.17
CA THR A 21 9.23 -9.05 7.62
C THR A 21 10.55 -8.57 8.24
N ALA A 22 11.21 -7.59 7.63
CA ALA A 22 12.41 -6.99 8.22
C ALA A 22 12.15 -6.41 9.62
N ALA A 23 11.00 -5.78 9.80
CA ALA A 23 10.61 -5.22 11.08
C ALA A 23 10.16 -6.26 12.11
N LEU A 24 9.53 -7.34 11.66
CA LEU A 24 9.18 -8.50 12.47
C LEU A 24 10.43 -9.03 13.16
N TYR A 25 11.47 -9.36 12.37
CA TYR A 25 12.74 -9.86 12.88
C TYR A 25 13.51 -8.83 13.71
N GLY A 26 13.33 -7.53 13.44
CA GLY A 26 13.84 -6.45 14.29
C GLY A 26 13.13 -6.34 15.64
N ALA A 27 11.84 -6.71 15.72
CA ALA A 27 11.02 -6.64 16.92
C ALA A 27 11.21 -7.84 17.85
N VAL A 28 11.62 -9.01 17.34
CA VAL A 28 11.84 -10.24 18.13
C VAL A 28 12.75 -10.02 19.35
N ARG A 29 13.70 -9.08 19.28
CA ARG A 29 14.65 -8.77 20.37
C ARG A 29 14.14 -7.75 21.39
N LYS A 30 12.91 -7.24 21.24
CA LYS A 30 12.36 -6.18 22.10
C LYS A 30 11.39 -6.76 23.13
N PRO A 31 11.30 -6.16 24.34
CA PRO A 31 10.28 -6.55 25.30
C PRO A 31 8.89 -6.29 24.72
N LYS A 32 7.93 -7.18 24.98
CA LYS A 32 6.57 -7.14 24.41
C LYS A 32 6.60 -6.99 22.88
N ALA A 33 7.36 -7.86 22.20
CA ALA A 33 7.63 -7.80 20.76
C ALA A 33 6.37 -7.59 19.90
N LEU A 34 5.28 -8.29 20.21
CA LEU A 34 3.99 -8.17 19.51
C LEU A 34 3.41 -6.76 19.62
N SER A 35 3.23 -6.25 20.84
CA SER A 35 2.68 -4.91 21.08
C SER A 35 3.59 -3.82 20.52
N TYR A 36 4.91 -3.98 20.65
CA TYR A 36 5.90 -3.07 20.10
C TYR A 36 5.83 -3.00 18.56
N PHE A 37 5.72 -4.15 17.91
CA PHE A 37 5.56 -4.25 16.46
C PHE A 37 4.26 -3.59 15.99
N MET A 38 3.12 -3.98 16.57
CA MET A 38 1.81 -3.44 16.18
C MET A 38 1.73 -1.94 16.42
N LEU A 39 2.08 -1.47 17.61
CA LEU A 39 1.95 -0.05 17.96
C LEU A 39 2.81 0.85 17.06
N ARG A 40 4.02 0.41 16.69
CA ARG A 40 4.87 1.16 15.77
C ARG A 40 4.27 1.26 14.36
N ARG A 41 3.56 0.22 13.91
CA ARG A 41 2.94 0.18 12.59
C ARG A 41 1.66 1.00 12.55
N LEU A 42 0.79 0.81 13.53
CA LEU A 42 -0.46 1.56 13.65
C LEU A 42 -0.20 3.06 13.80
N ARG A 43 0.78 3.48 14.62
CA ARG A 43 1.16 4.89 14.78
C ARG A 43 1.69 5.54 13.51
N ARG A 44 2.21 4.76 12.56
CA ARG A 44 2.68 5.29 11.27
C ARG A 44 1.52 5.54 10.29
N ILE A 45 0.50 4.67 10.32
CA ILE A 45 -0.59 4.66 9.35
C ILE A 45 -1.79 5.48 9.80
N PHE A 46 -2.26 5.29 11.03
CA PHE A 46 -3.54 5.86 11.48
C PHE A 46 -3.56 7.40 11.48
N PRO A 47 -2.53 8.12 11.96
CA PRO A 47 -2.58 9.58 12.00
C PRO A 47 -2.77 10.26 10.62
N PRO A 48 -1.93 10.00 9.60
CA PRO A 48 -2.15 10.56 8.25
C PRO A 48 -3.41 9.97 7.59
N TYR A 49 -3.80 8.73 7.90
CA TYR A 49 -5.05 8.16 7.43
C TYR A 49 -6.27 8.95 7.93
N TRP A 50 -6.37 9.21 9.24
CA TRP A 50 -7.45 10.01 9.81
C TRP A 50 -7.46 11.44 9.28
N ALA A 51 -6.29 12.06 9.11
CA ALA A 51 -6.20 13.37 8.45
C ALA A 51 -6.73 13.32 7.01
N SER A 52 -6.49 12.22 6.29
CA SER A 52 -7.04 12.04 4.94
C SER A 52 -8.56 11.84 4.93
N ILE A 53 -9.13 11.19 5.95
CA ILE A 53 -10.60 11.10 6.11
C ILE A 53 -11.19 12.50 6.29
N VAL A 54 -10.60 13.31 7.18
CA VAL A 54 -11.03 14.70 7.39
C VAL A 54 -10.95 15.49 6.09
N LEU A 55 -9.88 15.31 5.30
CA LEU A 55 -9.73 15.93 3.99
C LEU A 55 -10.83 15.51 3.00
N VAL A 56 -11.15 14.21 2.92
CA VAL A 56 -12.21 13.70 2.05
C VAL A 56 -13.56 14.29 2.44
N ILE A 57 -13.87 14.35 3.74
CA ILE A 57 -15.08 14.99 4.26
C ILE A 57 -15.10 16.48 3.90
N ALA A 58 -14.00 17.21 4.14
CA ALA A 58 -13.91 18.64 3.85
C ALA A 58 -14.11 18.95 2.37
N LEU A 59 -13.45 18.19 1.47
CA LEU A 59 -13.61 18.34 0.03
C LEU A 59 -15.01 17.94 -0.45
N GLY A 60 -15.62 16.93 0.19
CA GLY A 60 -17.01 16.55 -0.04
C GLY A 60 -17.96 17.69 0.33
N MET A 61 -17.83 18.27 1.52
CA MET A 61 -18.62 19.42 1.95
C MET A 61 -18.46 20.62 1.02
N LEU A 62 -17.22 20.95 0.62
CA LEU A 62 -16.96 22.02 -0.34
C LEU A 62 -17.67 21.77 -1.68
N THR A 63 -17.70 20.52 -2.14
CA THR A 63 -18.40 20.13 -3.37
C THR A 63 -19.90 20.38 -3.23
N ILE A 64 -20.52 20.02 -2.11
CA ILE A 64 -21.94 20.28 -1.84
C ILE A 64 -22.22 21.79 -1.85
N LEU A 65 -21.40 22.57 -1.15
CA LEU A 65 -21.61 24.01 -1.00
C LEU A 65 -21.41 24.79 -2.31
N VAL A 66 -20.32 24.50 -3.04
CA VAL A 66 -19.94 25.25 -4.25
C VAL A 66 -20.67 24.74 -5.48
N LEU A 67 -20.80 23.41 -5.61
CA LEU A 67 -21.34 22.78 -6.82
C LEU A 67 -22.81 22.41 -6.69
N LYS A 68 -23.44 22.68 -5.52
CA LYS A 68 -24.85 22.37 -5.19
C LYS A 68 -25.24 20.92 -5.52
N THR A 69 -24.28 20.01 -5.46
CA THR A 69 -24.51 18.59 -5.71
C THR A 69 -25.25 17.97 -4.52
N PRO A 70 -26.27 17.13 -4.74
CA PRO A 70 -27.00 16.49 -3.65
C PRO A 70 -26.08 15.71 -2.71
N GLN A 71 -26.31 15.82 -1.40
CA GLN A 71 -25.52 15.12 -0.38
C GLN A 71 -25.47 13.61 -0.60
N ALA A 72 -26.58 13.01 -1.05
CA ALA A 72 -26.67 11.58 -1.34
C ALA A 72 -25.69 11.12 -2.43
N VAL A 73 -25.29 12.01 -3.33
CA VAL A 73 -24.30 11.73 -4.39
C VAL A 73 -22.86 11.89 -3.86
N VAL A 74 -22.65 12.83 -2.93
CA VAL A 74 -21.32 13.14 -2.40
C VAL A 74 -20.92 12.22 -1.25
N PHE A 75 -21.86 11.83 -0.40
CA PHE A 75 -21.68 10.91 0.72
C PHE A 75 -22.67 9.74 0.64
N PRO A 76 -22.45 8.76 -0.25
CA PRO A 76 -23.30 7.58 -0.37
C PRO A 76 -23.06 6.51 0.72
N LEU A 77 -22.48 6.93 1.86
CA LEU A 77 -21.98 6.08 2.94
C LEU A 77 -22.92 6.14 4.14
N THR A 78 -23.20 4.97 4.72
CA THR A 78 -23.95 4.84 5.98
C THR A 78 -23.06 5.10 7.20
N ALA A 79 -23.65 5.25 8.38
CA ALA A 79 -22.88 5.36 9.64
C ALA A 79 -22.01 4.11 9.89
N PHE A 80 -22.49 2.94 9.50
CA PHE A 80 -21.73 1.69 9.54
C PHE A 80 -20.51 1.75 8.62
N ASP A 81 -20.67 2.24 7.39
CA ASP A 81 -19.55 2.40 6.45
C ASP A 81 -18.47 3.34 7.02
N TRP A 82 -18.88 4.47 7.61
CA TRP A 82 -17.94 5.40 8.25
C TRP A 82 -17.18 4.77 9.42
N LEU A 83 -17.87 3.99 10.26
CA LEU A 83 -17.24 3.27 11.36
C LEU A 83 -16.23 2.24 10.84
N CYS A 84 -16.59 1.49 9.80
CA CYS A 84 -15.71 0.53 9.15
C CYS A 84 -14.47 1.22 8.57
N ASN A 85 -14.62 2.36 7.88
CA ASN A 85 -13.49 3.11 7.34
C ASN A 85 -12.58 3.64 8.47
N LEU A 86 -13.14 4.18 9.56
CA LEU A 86 -12.35 4.74 10.66
C LEU A 86 -11.35 3.73 11.26
N PHE A 87 -11.71 2.45 11.27
CA PHE A 87 -10.90 1.34 11.78
C PHE A 87 -10.28 0.46 10.69
N LEU A 88 -10.41 0.82 9.41
CA LEU A 88 -9.93 0.03 8.27
C LEU A 88 -10.52 -1.40 8.21
N LEU A 89 -11.80 -1.53 8.56
CA LEU A 89 -12.56 -2.79 8.58
C LEU A 89 -13.51 -2.95 7.38
N GLN A 90 -13.50 -2.01 6.43
CA GLN A 90 -14.46 -2.02 5.32
C GLN A 90 -14.25 -3.17 4.33
N GLY A 91 -13.02 -3.68 4.19
CA GLY A 91 -12.74 -4.88 3.40
C GLY A 91 -13.44 -6.14 3.94
N PRO A 92 -13.12 -6.61 5.16
CA PRO A 92 -13.69 -7.85 5.70
C PRO A 92 -15.20 -7.77 5.97
N LEU A 93 -15.74 -6.57 6.21
CA LEU A 93 -17.18 -6.35 6.46
C LEU A 93 -17.96 -5.95 5.21
N HIS A 94 -17.31 -5.95 4.03
CA HIS A 94 -17.90 -5.56 2.73
C HIS A 94 -18.61 -4.20 2.75
N ALA A 95 -18.09 -3.27 3.56
CA ALA A 95 -18.59 -1.90 3.65
C ALA A 95 -17.99 -1.02 2.53
N LYS A 96 -18.66 0.09 2.21
CA LYS A 96 -18.20 0.97 1.11
C LYS A 96 -16.97 1.79 1.52
N ASP A 97 -15.97 1.87 0.65
CA ASP A 97 -14.80 2.70 0.88
C ASP A 97 -15.11 4.20 0.75
N ALA A 98 -14.65 5.01 1.70
CA ALA A 98 -14.76 6.47 1.63
C ALA A 98 -13.82 7.09 0.58
N ASN A 99 -12.74 6.39 0.24
CA ASN A 99 -11.79 6.76 -0.80
C ASN A 99 -11.35 5.50 -1.54
N LEU A 100 -11.24 5.57 -2.86
CA LEU A 100 -10.95 4.41 -3.75
C LEU A 100 -9.62 3.71 -3.45
N VAL A 101 -8.77 4.29 -2.61
CA VAL A 101 -7.47 3.76 -2.22
C VAL A 101 -7.48 3.04 -0.87
N TYR A 102 -8.55 3.16 -0.08
CA TYR A 102 -8.56 2.66 1.30
C TYR A 102 -8.64 1.12 1.40
N TRP A 103 -9.19 0.44 0.40
CA TRP A 103 -9.29 -1.02 0.38
C TRP A 103 -7.93 -1.71 0.57
N SER A 104 -6.86 -1.19 -0.05
CA SER A 104 -5.52 -1.78 0.04
C SER A 104 -4.89 -1.60 1.43
N LEU A 105 -5.21 -0.49 2.10
CA LEU A 105 -4.71 -0.20 3.45
C LEU A 105 -5.40 -1.09 4.49
N SER A 106 -6.69 -1.41 4.29
CA SER A 106 -7.40 -2.43 5.08
C SER A 106 -6.70 -3.79 4.98
N ILE A 107 -6.31 -4.22 3.77
CA ILE A 107 -5.55 -5.45 3.57
C ILE A 107 -4.19 -5.40 4.27
N GLU A 108 -3.50 -4.26 4.20
CA GLU A 108 -2.20 -4.09 4.87
C GLU A 108 -2.30 -4.22 6.39
N VAL A 109 -3.36 -3.66 7.01
CA VAL A 109 -3.60 -3.81 8.46
C VAL A 109 -3.89 -5.26 8.83
N GLN A 110 -4.68 -5.98 8.02
CA GLN A 110 -4.91 -7.42 8.21
C GLN A 110 -3.60 -8.21 8.11
N PHE A 111 -2.75 -7.88 7.13
CA PHE A 111 -1.42 -8.48 7.00
C PHE A 111 -0.57 -8.25 8.25
N TYR A 112 -0.63 -7.08 8.88
CA TYR A 112 0.09 -6.82 10.13
C TYR A 112 -0.36 -7.73 11.27
N VAL A 113 -1.66 -7.99 11.37
CA VAL A 113 -2.20 -8.90 12.39
C VAL A 113 -1.66 -10.31 12.15
N VAL A 114 -1.72 -10.82 10.92
CA VAL A 114 -1.20 -12.15 10.57
C VAL A 114 0.30 -12.27 10.87
N MET A 115 1.08 -11.23 10.55
CA MET A 115 2.51 -11.17 10.84
C MET A 115 2.79 -11.06 12.33
N ALA A 116 2.00 -10.29 13.08
CA ALA A 116 2.14 -10.15 14.53
C ALA A 116 1.89 -11.47 15.28
N MET A 117 0.96 -12.29 14.79
CA MET A 117 0.74 -13.65 15.33
C MET A 117 1.99 -14.52 15.20
N ALA A 118 2.81 -14.31 14.15
CA ALA A 118 4.09 -14.99 13.99
C ALA A 118 5.13 -14.63 15.06
N LEU A 119 4.94 -13.54 15.83
CA LEU A 119 5.79 -13.15 16.97
C LEU A 119 5.42 -13.84 18.27
N LEU A 120 4.21 -14.43 18.38
CA LEU A 120 3.81 -15.18 19.59
C LEU A 120 4.81 -16.30 19.89
N ASN A 121 5.33 -16.93 18.83
CA ASN A 121 6.43 -17.86 18.93
C ASN A 121 7.45 -17.63 17.82
N SER A 122 8.45 -16.78 18.12
CA SER A 122 9.52 -16.42 17.17
C SER A 122 10.34 -17.61 16.66
N ARG A 123 10.25 -18.78 17.30
CA ARG A 123 10.90 -20.00 16.83
C ARG A 123 10.18 -20.65 15.65
N TRP A 124 8.88 -20.43 15.55
CA TRP A 124 7.99 -21.06 14.57
C TRP A 124 7.50 -20.09 13.49
N THR A 125 8.10 -18.90 13.39
CA THR A 125 7.71 -17.89 12.39
C THR A 125 7.68 -18.47 10.96
N GLU A 126 8.68 -19.25 10.56
CA GLU A 126 8.70 -19.86 9.22
C GLU A 126 7.62 -20.93 9.03
N ALA A 127 7.43 -21.80 10.03
CA ALA A 127 6.37 -22.80 10.01
C ALA A 127 4.97 -22.17 9.99
N TRP A 128 4.78 -21.08 10.74
CA TRP A 128 3.55 -20.27 10.72
C TRP A 128 3.30 -19.68 9.33
N LEU A 129 4.31 -19.10 8.68
CA LEU A 129 4.17 -18.55 7.34
C LEU A 129 3.81 -19.64 6.30
N VAL A 130 4.45 -20.81 6.37
CA VAL A 130 4.12 -21.95 5.50
C VAL A 130 2.70 -22.45 5.76
N PHE A 131 2.31 -22.61 7.02
CA PHE A 131 0.97 -23.02 7.42
C PHE A 131 -0.10 -22.04 6.94
N VAL A 132 0.08 -20.74 7.21
CA VAL A 132 -0.85 -19.69 6.77
C VAL A 132 -0.93 -19.63 5.24
N SER A 133 0.17 -19.81 4.53
CA SER A 133 0.18 -19.84 3.07
C SER A 133 -0.65 -20.98 2.51
N GLY A 134 -0.49 -22.19 3.06
CA GLY A 134 -1.30 -23.35 2.66
C GLY A 134 -2.78 -23.15 3.02
N LEU A 135 -3.07 -22.65 4.23
CA LEU A 135 -4.44 -22.40 4.69
C LEU A 135 -5.14 -21.34 3.84
N PHE A 136 -4.49 -20.21 3.56
CA PHE A 136 -5.09 -19.13 2.78
C PHE A 136 -5.32 -19.54 1.34
N LEU A 137 -4.36 -20.23 0.72
CA LEU A 137 -4.55 -20.77 -0.63
C LEU A 137 -5.70 -21.78 -0.66
N MET A 138 -5.80 -22.66 0.33
CA MET A 138 -6.90 -23.61 0.45
C MET A 138 -8.25 -22.88 0.59
N VAL A 139 -8.33 -21.87 1.46
CA VAL A 139 -9.56 -21.11 1.70
C VAL A 139 -9.97 -20.33 0.45
N ASP A 140 -9.02 -19.68 -0.25
CA ASP A 140 -9.31 -18.90 -1.46
C ASP A 140 -9.91 -19.76 -2.59
N HIS A 141 -9.35 -20.96 -2.81
CA HIS A 141 -9.77 -21.84 -3.91
C HIS A 141 -10.94 -22.76 -3.58
N LEU A 142 -11.18 -23.08 -2.30
CA LEU A 142 -12.28 -23.97 -1.90
C LEU A 142 -13.54 -23.24 -1.46
N THR A 143 -13.47 -21.96 -1.12
CA THR A 143 -14.66 -21.21 -0.67
C THR A 143 -15.32 -20.48 -1.84
N ALA A 144 -16.65 -20.56 -1.91
CA ALA A 144 -17.45 -19.75 -2.84
C ALA A 144 -17.68 -18.31 -2.34
N TRP A 145 -17.19 -17.99 -1.13
CA TRP A 145 -17.45 -16.70 -0.49
C TRP A 145 -16.55 -15.60 -1.09
N PRO A 146 -17.06 -14.38 -1.26
CA PRO A 146 -16.29 -13.30 -1.85
C PRO A 146 -15.26 -12.72 -0.86
N LEU A 147 -14.03 -13.23 -0.91
CA LEU A 147 -12.94 -12.85 0.00
C LEU A 147 -12.09 -11.64 -0.45
N TRP A 148 -12.53 -10.91 -1.49
CA TRP A 148 -11.77 -9.81 -2.12
C TRP A 148 -11.44 -8.64 -1.19
N GLY A 149 -12.10 -8.51 -0.04
CA GLY A 149 -11.78 -7.52 0.99
C GLY A 149 -10.74 -7.98 2.02
N THR A 150 -10.20 -9.19 1.86
CA THR A 150 -9.36 -9.84 2.87
C THR A 150 -7.93 -10.06 2.39
N VAL A 151 -6.99 -10.17 3.33
CA VAL A 151 -5.59 -10.51 3.04
C VAL A 151 -5.41 -11.89 2.41
N ILE A 152 -6.41 -12.78 2.50
CA ILE A 152 -6.34 -14.16 2.00
C ILE A 152 -6.07 -14.16 0.49
N VAL A 153 -6.84 -13.36 -0.26
CA VAL A 153 -6.73 -13.26 -1.73
C VAL A 153 -5.40 -12.64 -2.17
N TYR A 154 -4.87 -11.71 -1.38
CA TYR A 154 -3.64 -10.94 -1.72
C TYR A 154 -2.38 -11.46 -1.01
N TRP A 155 -2.50 -12.60 -0.32
CA TRP A 155 -1.40 -13.20 0.43
C TRP A 155 -0.19 -13.54 -0.46
N PRO A 156 -0.36 -14.10 -1.68
CA PRO A 156 0.76 -14.44 -2.56
C PRO A 156 1.60 -13.23 -2.96
N GLU A 157 1.02 -12.03 -3.10
CA GLU A 157 1.76 -10.80 -3.38
C GLU A 157 2.71 -10.43 -2.22
N PHE A 158 2.25 -10.58 -0.96
CA PHE A 158 3.11 -10.37 0.21
C PHE A 158 4.19 -11.46 0.31
N LEU A 159 3.89 -12.71 -0.05
CA LEU A 159 4.85 -13.81 -0.05
C LEU A 159 6.08 -13.51 -0.92
N CYS A 160 5.89 -12.85 -2.05
CA CYS A 160 6.99 -12.41 -2.90
C CYS A 160 7.98 -11.52 -2.11
N GLY A 161 7.47 -10.57 -1.33
CA GLY A 161 8.29 -9.70 -0.47
C GLY A 161 8.97 -10.45 0.67
N ILE A 162 8.26 -11.40 1.31
CA ILE A 162 8.79 -12.21 2.41
C ILE A 162 9.93 -13.12 1.90
N ALA A 163 9.73 -13.78 0.76
CA ALA A 163 10.75 -14.61 0.12
C ALA A 163 11.98 -13.79 -0.31
N ALA A 164 11.78 -12.58 -0.85
CA ALA A 164 12.87 -11.65 -1.13
C ALA A 164 13.68 -11.32 0.14
N TYR A 165 13.00 -11.06 1.26
CA TYR A 165 13.66 -10.77 2.54
C TYR A 165 14.55 -11.93 3.01
N TYR A 166 14.04 -13.15 2.98
CA TYR A 166 14.84 -14.32 3.36
C TYR A 166 16.03 -14.54 2.44
N ARG A 167 15.83 -14.39 1.12
CA ARG A 167 16.90 -14.57 0.14
C ARG A 167 18.01 -13.52 0.28
N LEU A 168 17.65 -12.28 0.58
CA LEU A 168 18.56 -11.14 0.69
C LEU A 168 19.31 -11.09 2.02
N THR A 169 18.68 -11.51 3.11
CA THR A 169 19.28 -11.45 4.44
C THR A 169 19.95 -12.75 4.88
N GLY A 170 19.62 -13.87 4.25
CA GLY A 170 20.11 -15.20 4.65
C GLY A 170 19.63 -15.63 6.04
N LYS A 171 18.61 -14.96 6.60
CA LYS A 171 18.11 -15.19 7.96
C LYS A 171 17.10 -16.33 8.07
N ALA A 172 16.80 -17.02 6.96
CA ALA A 172 15.95 -18.21 6.98
C ALA A 172 16.63 -19.31 7.80
N ARG A 173 15.91 -19.84 8.79
CA ARG A 173 16.34 -20.99 9.59
C ARG A 173 16.26 -22.26 8.75
N TRP A 174 15.21 -22.40 7.95
CA TRP A 174 15.06 -23.51 7.02
C TRP A 174 15.52 -23.08 5.63
N LYS A 175 16.57 -23.71 5.09
CA LYS A 175 17.15 -23.34 3.79
C LYS A 175 16.12 -23.34 2.65
N TRP A 176 15.11 -24.19 2.75
CA TRP A 176 14.06 -24.36 1.75
C TRP A 176 12.87 -23.42 1.94
N SER A 177 12.76 -22.69 3.06
CA SER A 177 11.58 -21.85 3.31
C SER A 177 11.30 -20.81 2.21
N PRO A 178 12.30 -20.10 1.63
CA PRO A 178 12.02 -19.16 0.54
C PRO A 178 11.52 -19.86 -0.72
N ALA A 179 12.05 -21.05 -1.03
CA ALA A 179 11.63 -21.84 -2.18
C ALA A 179 10.20 -22.36 -2.01
N VAL A 180 9.83 -22.79 -0.79
CA VAL A 180 8.46 -23.22 -0.47
C VAL A 180 7.47 -22.05 -0.61
N LEU A 181 7.82 -20.85 -0.13
CA LEU A 181 6.96 -19.67 -0.26
C LEU A 181 6.76 -19.28 -1.73
N VAL A 182 7.82 -19.32 -2.55
CA VAL A 182 7.71 -19.12 -4.01
C VAL A 182 6.88 -20.24 -4.65
N GLY A 183 7.01 -21.48 -4.16
CA GLY A 183 6.20 -22.62 -4.59
C GLY A 183 4.70 -22.38 -4.42
N PHE A 184 4.26 -21.79 -3.30
CA PHE A 184 2.86 -21.40 -3.12
C PHE A 184 2.39 -20.34 -4.13
N VAL A 185 3.22 -19.34 -4.43
CA VAL A 185 2.89 -18.32 -5.45
C VAL A 185 2.76 -18.96 -6.84
N LEU A 186 3.68 -19.86 -7.20
CA LEU A 186 3.63 -20.57 -8.48
C LEU A 186 2.42 -21.51 -8.57
N LEU A 187 2.10 -22.21 -7.48
CA LEU A 187 0.93 -23.08 -7.40
C LEU A 187 -0.36 -22.28 -7.62
N ASP A 188 -0.47 -21.10 -7.00
CA ASP A 188 -1.62 -20.21 -7.16
C ASP A 188 -1.77 -19.73 -8.61
N ILE A 189 -0.66 -19.34 -9.26
CA ILE A 189 -0.66 -18.99 -10.70
C ILE A 189 -1.20 -20.14 -11.54
N VAL A 190 -0.74 -21.38 -11.30
CA VAL A 190 -1.17 -22.56 -12.07
C VAL A 190 -2.66 -22.86 -11.85
N MET A 191 -3.13 -22.81 -10.60
CA MET A 191 -4.55 -23.04 -10.27
C MET A 191 -5.47 -22.02 -10.95
N GLN A 192 -5.07 -20.74 -10.96
CA GLN A 192 -5.82 -19.67 -11.63
C GLN A 192 -5.77 -19.78 -13.15
N TRP A 193 -4.64 -20.25 -13.72
CA TRP A 193 -4.49 -20.43 -15.16
C TRP A 193 -5.46 -21.49 -15.73
N GLY A 194 -5.72 -22.56 -14.97
CA GLY A 194 -6.67 -23.61 -15.37
C GLY A 194 -8.13 -23.14 -15.45
N GLN A 195 -8.48 -22.03 -14.79
CA GLN A 195 -9.83 -21.44 -14.78
C GLN A 195 -9.94 -20.19 -15.67
N TYR A 196 -8.96 -20.01 -16.57
CA TYR A 196 -8.82 -18.80 -17.36
C TYR A 196 -10.06 -18.50 -18.21
N GLU A 197 -10.62 -19.47 -18.94
CA GLU A 197 -11.74 -19.19 -19.86
C GLU A 197 -13.08 -18.92 -19.15
N THR A 198 -13.36 -19.60 -18.04
CA THR A 198 -14.66 -19.53 -17.32
C THR A 198 -14.84 -18.27 -16.48
N LEU A 199 -13.75 -17.68 -15.99
CA LEU A 199 -13.82 -16.48 -15.16
C LEU A 199 -13.93 -15.18 -16.01
N THR A 200 -13.64 -15.23 -17.32
CA THR A 200 -13.40 -14.08 -18.24
C THR A 200 -14.59 -13.18 -18.37
N LEU A 201 -15.76 -13.79 -18.30
CA LEU A 201 -17.03 -13.16 -18.55
C LEU A 201 -17.70 -12.66 -17.26
N ALA A 202 -17.18 -13.01 -16.07
CA ALA A 202 -17.90 -12.79 -14.81
C ALA A 202 -17.35 -11.65 -13.93
N ASN A 203 -16.05 -11.63 -13.58
CA ASN A 203 -15.63 -10.96 -12.33
C ASN A 203 -14.29 -10.18 -12.35
N GLY A 204 -13.61 -9.98 -13.48
CA GLY A 204 -12.35 -9.21 -13.51
C GLY A 204 -11.15 -9.88 -12.80
N ARG A 205 -11.25 -11.17 -12.43
CA ARG A 205 -10.14 -12.02 -11.91
C ARG A 205 -9.02 -12.27 -12.93
N PHE A 206 -9.22 -11.85 -14.18
CA PHE A 206 -8.35 -12.01 -15.37
C PHE A 206 -6.93 -11.51 -15.21
N ILE A 207 -6.75 -10.52 -14.35
CA ILE A 207 -5.48 -9.83 -14.18
C ILE A 207 -4.65 -10.48 -13.06
N GLN A 208 -5.21 -11.40 -12.28
CA GLN A 208 -4.54 -11.96 -11.09
C GLN A 208 -3.29 -12.80 -11.39
N PRO A 209 -3.27 -13.75 -12.35
CA PRO A 209 -2.03 -14.46 -12.67
C PRO A 209 -0.95 -13.50 -13.24
N VAL A 210 -1.35 -12.51 -14.05
CA VAL A 210 -0.44 -11.47 -14.58
C VAL A 210 0.12 -10.60 -13.45
N LYS A 211 -0.71 -10.23 -12.46
CA LYS A 211 -0.30 -9.50 -11.25
C LYS A 211 0.74 -10.30 -10.46
N LEU A 212 0.54 -11.60 -10.29
CA LEU A 212 1.49 -12.45 -9.56
C LEU A 212 2.81 -12.63 -10.31
N LEU A 213 2.77 -12.79 -11.64
CA LEU A 213 3.97 -12.77 -12.47
C LEU A 213 4.72 -11.43 -12.34
N PHE A 214 4.01 -10.31 -12.30
CA PHE A 214 4.59 -9.00 -12.04
C PHE A 214 5.23 -8.94 -10.63
N CYS A 215 4.57 -9.46 -9.59
CA CYS A 215 5.12 -9.54 -8.24
C CYS A 215 6.41 -10.38 -8.17
N LEU A 216 6.45 -11.52 -8.87
CA LEU A 216 7.65 -12.34 -8.99
C LEU A 216 8.77 -11.59 -9.71
N ALA A 217 8.45 -10.87 -10.80
CA ALA A 217 9.43 -10.02 -11.49
C ALA A 217 9.98 -8.94 -10.55
N CYS A 218 9.13 -8.25 -9.78
CA CYS A 218 9.56 -7.27 -8.78
C CYS A 218 10.48 -7.90 -7.72
N MET A 219 10.15 -9.09 -7.21
CA MET A 219 11.01 -9.83 -6.28
C MET A 219 12.38 -10.12 -6.89
N LEU A 220 12.43 -10.64 -8.12
CA LEU A 220 13.69 -10.94 -8.81
C LEU A 220 14.53 -9.68 -9.02
N VAL A 221 13.90 -8.55 -9.38
CA VAL A 221 14.57 -7.25 -9.49
C VAL A 221 15.17 -6.82 -8.14
N MET A 222 14.40 -6.91 -7.05
CA MET A 222 14.90 -6.59 -5.70
C MET A 222 16.11 -7.46 -5.31
N VAL A 223 16.07 -8.76 -5.62
CA VAL A 223 17.20 -9.68 -5.33
C VAL A 223 18.43 -9.35 -6.19
N SER A 224 18.22 -9.06 -7.47
CA SER A 224 19.29 -8.85 -8.46
C SER A 224 20.01 -7.52 -8.24
N LEU A 225 19.26 -6.46 -7.92
CA LEU A 225 19.82 -5.11 -7.73
C LEU A 225 20.57 -4.95 -6.40
N ARG A 226 20.46 -5.90 -5.46
CA ARG A 226 21.08 -5.78 -4.13
C ARG A 226 22.58 -5.52 -4.17
N ARG A 227 23.31 -6.15 -5.10
CA ARG A 227 24.77 -5.98 -5.21
C ARG A 227 25.16 -4.56 -5.61
N SER A 228 24.30 -3.90 -6.39
CA SER A 228 24.54 -2.58 -6.95
C SER A 228 23.86 -1.45 -6.18
N ASP A 229 23.14 -1.78 -5.09
CA ASP A 229 22.31 -0.87 -4.30
C ASP A 229 23.02 0.44 -3.91
N LYS A 230 24.26 0.35 -3.41
CA LYS A 230 25.06 1.52 -3.03
C LYS A 230 25.39 2.45 -4.21
N VAL A 231 25.70 1.88 -5.37
CA VAL A 231 26.06 2.62 -6.59
C VAL A 231 24.82 3.21 -7.26
N ILE A 232 23.69 2.50 -7.16
CA ILE A 232 22.39 2.92 -7.68
C ILE A 232 21.88 4.12 -6.86
N CYS A 233 21.85 3.99 -5.53
CA CYS A 233 21.34 5.04 -4.63
C CYS A 233 22.20 6.32 -4.62
N SER A 234 23.47 6.29 -5.04
CA SER A 234 24.30 7.49 -5.15
C SER A 234 23.94 8.38 -6.34
N ARG A 235 23.20 7.85 -7.33
CA ARG A 235 22.81 8.60 -8.53
C ARG A 235 21.68 9.58 -8.23
N ARG A 236 21.84 10.83 -8.69
CA ARG A 236 20.82 11.89 -8.56
C ARG A 236 19.39 11.50 -8.96
N PRO A 237 19.11 10.86 -10.11
CA PRO A 237 17.73 10.50 -10.46
C PRO A 237 17.09 9.53 -9.46
N ILE A 238 17.89 8.66 -8.84
CA ILE A 238 17.39 7.68 -7.87
C ILE A 238 17.17 8.33 -6.51
N ARG A 239 17.96 9.34 -6.15
CA ARG A 239 17.68 10.19 -4.99
C ARG A 239 16.36 10.95 -5.11
N LEU A 240 16.02 11.44 -6.31
CA LEU A 240 14.69 12.03 -6.58
C LEU A 240 13.58 10.99 -6.43
N LEU A 241 13.80 9.77 -6.94
CA LEU A 241 12.84 8.68 -6.76
C LEU A 241 12.69 8.28 -5.28
N GLY A 242 13.77 8.32 -4.50
CA GLY A 242 13.75 8.11 -3.05
C GLY A 242 12.95 9.17 -2.31
N TRP A 243 13.01 10.43 -2.77
CA TRP A 243 12.15 11.51 -2.26
C TRP A 243 10.66 11.23 -2.53
N PHE A 244 10.32 10.81 -3.76
CA PHE A 244 8.95 10.34 -4.06
C PHE A 244 8.54 9.15 -3.19
N GLY A 245 9.46 8.23 -2.92
CA GLY A 245 9.26 7.11 -1.99
C GLY A 245 8.95 7.57 -0.57
N LEU A 246 9.57 8.65 -0.10
CA LEU A 246 9.35 9.20 1.24
C LEU A 246 7.94 9.81 1.39
N ILE A 247 7.46 10.54 0.39
CA ILE A 247 6.11 11.15 0.38
C ILE A 247 5.04 10.21 -0.19
N SER A 248 5.41 8.99 -0.60
CA SER A 248 4.56 8.10 -1.37
C SER A 248 3.25 7.75 -0.66
N TYR A 249 3.28 7.65 0.67
CA TYR A 249 2.09 7.32 1.45
C TYR A 249 1.11 8.50 1.52
N SER A 250 1.59 9.71 1.81
CA SER A 250 0.79 10.93 1.68
C SER A 250 0.22 11.10 0.27
N LEU A 251 1.04 10.89 -0.77
CA LEU A 251 0.59 10.94 -2.16
C LEU A 251 -0.49 9.88 -2.45
N TYR A 252 -0.32 8.67 -1.92
CA TYR A 252 -1.30 7.60 -2.06
C TYR A 252 -2.66 8.01 -1.48
N LEU A 253 -2.70 8.61 -0.29
CA LEU A 253 -3.94 9.02 0.37
C LEU A 253 -4.63 10.20 -0.35
N THR A 254 -3.86 11.15 -0.88
CA THR A 254 -4.41 12.42 -1.37
C THR A 254 -4.61 12.49 -2.89
N HIS A 255 -3.91 11.68 -3.70
CA HIS A 255 -3.94 11.85 -5.16
C HIS A 255 -5.33 11.62 -5.77
N VAL A 256 -6.13 10.68 -5.27
CA VAL A 256 -7.51 10.47 -5.75
C VAL A 256 -8.40 11.65 -5.38
N PRO A 257 -8.55 12.04 -4.09
CA PRO A 257 -9.44 13.13 -3.72
C PRO A 257 -8.99 14.48 -4.30
N VAL A 258 -7.69 14.76 -4.40
CA VAL A 258 -7.20 16.01 -4.99
C VAL A 258 -7.30 15.98 -6.52
N GLY A 259 -6.84 14.89 -7.14
CA GLY A 259 -6.81 14.73 -8.59
C GLY A 259 -8.22 14.74 -9.19
N THR A 260 -9.15 13.97 -8.63
CA THR A 260 -10.55 13.93 -9.11
C THR A 260 -11.23 15.30 -9.02
N ARG A 261 -10.97 16.07 -7.96
CA ARG A 261 -11.54 17.42 -7.83
C ARG A 261 -10.96 18.39 -8.85
N LEU A 262 -9.66 18.31 -9.12
CA LEU A 262 -9.02 19.11 -10.16
C LEU A 262 -9.58 18.76 -11.55
N PHE A 263 -9.71 17.47 -11.87
CA PHE A 263 -10.33 17.02 -13.12
C PHE A 263 -11.77 17.53 -13.26
N ASN A 264 -12.59 17.35 -12.23
CA ASN A 264 -13.98 17.79 -12.23
C ASN A 264 -14.13 19.32 -12.39
N LEU A 265 -13.24 20.10 -11.76
CA LEU A 265 -13.25 21.56 -11.89
C LEU A 265 -12.82 21.98 -13.30
N THR A 266 -11.77 21.37 -13.82
CA THR A 266 -11.20 21.71 -15.13
C THR A 266 -12.16 21.35 -16.26
N ASP A 267 -12.85 20.20 -16.14
CA ASP A 267 -13.90 19.78 -17.06
C ASP A 267 -15.07 20.77 -17.11
N ARG A 268 -15.47 21.33 -15.97
CA ARG A 268 -16.52 22.35 -15.91
C ARG A 268 -16.13 23.68 -16.54
N VAL A 269 -14.87 24.10 -16.41
CA VAL A 269 -14.42 25.42 -16.89
C VAL A 269 -14.04 25.39 -18.37
N ILE A 270 -13.30 24.34 -18.79
CA ILE A 270 -12.67 24.29 -20.11
C ILE A 270 -13.33 23.25 -21.03
N GLY A 271 -14.08 22.29 -20.47
CA GLY A 271 -14.61 21.14 -21.20
C GLY A 271 -13.48 20.19 -21.65
N LEU A 272 -13.33 19.06 -20.96
CA LEU A 272 -12.26 18.08 -21.25
C LEU A 272 -12.68 17.05 -22.29
N SER A 273 -13.21 17.50 -23.43
CA SER A 273 -13.51 16.64 -24.57
C SER A 273 -12.26 16.31 -25.40
N GLY A 274 -12.28 15.16 -26.09
CA GLY A 274 -11.20 14.73 -27.00
C GLY A 274 -9.88 14.44 -26.28
N LEU A 275 -8.78 15.08 -26.71
CA LEU A 275 -7.44 14.89 -26.15
C LEU A 275 -7.09 15.91 -25.05
N ARG A 276 -7.98 16.87 -24.74
CA ARG A 276 -7.71 17.96 -23.79
C ARG A 276 -7.42 17.47 -22.36
N TRP A 277 -7.98 16.32 -21.98
CA TRP A 277 -7.69 15.70 -20.67
C TRP A 277 -6.21 15.31 -20.50
N LEU A 278 -5.47 15.03 -21.59
CA LEU A 278 -4.05 14.72 -21.52
C LEU A 278 -3.23 15.92 -21.04
N ALA A 279 -3.65 17.14 -21.40
CA ALA A 279 -2.98 18.37 -20.96
C ALA A 279 -3.16 18.61 -19.45
N VAL A 280 -4.21 18.06 -18.84
CA VAL A 280 -4.50 18.20 -17.41
C VAL A 280 -3.68 17.22 -16.57
N LEU A 281 -3.31 16.05 -17.11
CA LEU A 281 -2.53 15.05 -16.37
C LEU A 281 -1.25 15.59 -15.72
N PRO A 282 -0.34 16.31 -16.41
CA PRO A 282 0.87 16.82 -15.78
C PRO A 282 0.57 17.85 -14.69
N VAL A 283 -0.46 18.69 -14.90
CA VAL A 283 -0.92 19.66 -13.90
C VAL A 283 -1.47 18.94 -12.67
N ALA A 284 -2.30 17.92 -12.88
CA ALA A 284 -2.86 17.10 -11.82
C ALA A 284 -1.81 16.33 -11.04
N ALA A 285 -0.81 15.77 -11.72
CA ALA A 285 0.32 15.11 -11.09
C ALA A 285 1.15 16.11 -10.25
N ALA A 286 1.42 17.31 -10.79
CA ALA A 286 2.15 18.34 -10.07
C ALA A 286 1.40 18.83 -8.83
N VAL A 287 0.11 19.20 -8.98
CA VAL A 287 -0.74 19.64 -7.86
C VAL A 287 -0.87 18.54 -6.80
N SER A 288 -1.10 17.29 -7.22
CA SER A 288 -1.18 16.16 -6.28
C SER A 288 0.13 15.93 -5.54
N THR A 289 1.27 16.09 -6.22
CA THR A 289 2.60 15.93 -5.61
C THR A 289 2.90 17.05 -4.61
N VAL A 290 2.62 18.30 -4.96
CA VAL A 290 2.80 19.46 -4.07
C VAL A 290 1.90 19.33 -2.84
N PHE A 291 0.63 18.99 -3.05
CA PHE A 291 -0.31 18.77 -1.96
C PHE A 291 0.13 17.62 -1.05
N ALA A 292 0.56 16.50 -1.63
CA ALA A 292 1.08 15.35 -0.89
C ALA A 292 2.32 15.71 -0.07
N TRP A 293 3.21 16.54 -0.60
CA TRP A 293 4.38 17.01 0.12
C TRP A 293 4.02 17.89 1.33
N LEU A 294 3.05 18.81 1.19
CA LEU A 294 2.52 19.59 2.31
C LEU A 294 1.85 18.70 3.35
N PHE A 295 1.00 17.77 2.90
CA PHE A 295 0.32 16.81 3.74
C PHE A 295 1.31 15.92 4.51
N PHE A 296 2.38 15.48 3.85
CA PHE A 296 3.48 14.73 4.45
C PHE A 296 4.12 15.51 5.59
N HIS A 297 4.45 16.79 5.37
CA HIS A 297 5.12 17.59 6.37
C HIS A 297 4.29 17.72 7.66
N TRP A 298 2.99 17.99 7.53
CA TRP A 298 2.11 18.22 8.68
C TRP A 298 1.59 16.94 9.35
N PHE A 299 1.25 15.91 8.58
CA PHE A 299 0.51 14.75 9.10
C PHE A 299 1.30 13.43 9.11
N GLU A 300 2.33 13.26 8.28
CA GLU A 300 3.10 12.01 8.19
C GLU A 300 4.48 12.09 8.88
N SER A 301 5.23 13.16 8.60
CA SER A 301 6.60 13.37 9.09
C SER A 301 6.77 13.27 10.62
N PRO A 302 5.80 13.75 11.45
CA PRO A 302 5.91 13.66 12.91
C PRO A 302 5.87 12.22 13.43
N TRP A 303 5.38 11.27 12.62
CA TRP A 303 5.19 9.87 13.00
C TRP A 303 6.24 8.94 12.39
N LEU A 304 7.18 9.48 11.60
CA LEU A 304 8.30 8.72 11.07
C LEU A 304 9.32 8.36 12.15
N ASN A 305 9.96 7.19 11.98
CA ASN A 305 11.03 6.73 12.86
C ASN A 305 12.28 7.61 12.73
N ALA A 306 13.05 7.71 13.81
CA ALA A 306 14.29 8.49 13.87
C ALA A 306 15.30 8.13 12.76
N SER A 307 15.36 6.88 12.31
CA SER A 307 16.22 6.47 11.20
C SER A 307 15.79 7.07 9.86
N SER A 308 14.48 7.19 9.62
CA SER A 308 13.93 7.79 8.40
C SER A 308 14.17 9.30 8.38
N ARG A 309 14.17 9.96 9.55
CA ARG A 309 14.46 11.39 9.67
C ARG A 309 15.93 11.76 9.40
N LYS A 310 16.85 10.80 9.55
CA LYS A 310 18.28 11.00 9.27
C LYS A 310 18.65 10.73 7.82
N SER A 311 17.69 10.38 6.96
CA SER A 311 17.97 10.02 5.58
C SER A 311 18.22 11.27 4.73
N PRO A 312 19.12 11.21 3.73
CA PRO A 312 19.37 12.33 2.82
C PRO A 312 18.10 12.79 2.09
N GLU A 313 17.17 11.87 1.85
CA GLU A 313 15.87 12.13 1.24
C GLU A 313 14.97 12.97 2.16
N PHE A 314 15.03 12.72 3.47
CA PHE A 314 14.30 13.52 4.45
C PHE A 314 14.86 14.94 4.53
N SER A 315 16.19 15.13 4.54
CA SER A 315 16.80 16.47 4.50
C SER A 315 16.44 17.25 3.22
N MET A 316 16.18 16.57 2.11
CA MET A 316 15.67 17.21 0.88
C MET A 316 14.17 17.53 0.98
N ALA A 317 13.37 16.68 1.63
CA ALA A 317 11.92 16.86 1.76
C ALA A 317 11.53 17.89 2.83
N VAL A 318 12.29 17.95 3.93
CA VAL A 318 12.11 18.87 5.03
C VAL A 318 13.43 19.59 5.22
N PRO A 319 13.65 20.73 4.55
CA PRO A 319 14.86 21.51 4.78
C PRO A 319 14.92 21.90 6.25
N PRO A 320 16.12 21.91 6.87
CA PRO A 320 16.26 22.37 8.24
C PRO A 320 15.67 23.78 8.31
N VAL A 321 14.76 23.99 9.26
CA VAL A 321 14.35 25.34 9.63
C VAL A 321 15.65 26.02 10.02
N HIS A 322 16.12 26.97 9.19
CA HIS A 322 17.13 27.89 9.65
C HIS A 322 16.52 28.54 10.89
N GLU A 323 16.97 28.11 12.07
CA GLU A 323 16.85 28.93 13.27
C GLU A 323 17.50 30.24 12.86
N SER A 324 16.66 31.21 12.46
CA SER A 324 17.05 32.60 12.43
C SER A 324 17.49 32.88 13.85
N VAL A 325 18.81 32.92 14.00
CA VAL A 325 19.53 33.40 15.15
C VAL A 325 18.73 34.55 15.74
N ALA A 326 18.11 34.29 16.88
CA ALA A 326 17.69 35.36 17.78
C ALA A 326 18.99 36.02 18.24
N SER A 327 19.36 37.10 17.55
CA SER A 327 20.36 38.07 17.98
C SER A 327 19.65 39.34 18.38
#